data_AF-A0A7Y5G058-F1
#
_entry.id   AF-A0A7Y5G058-F1
#
_cell.length_a   1.000
_cell.length_b   1.000
_cell.length_c   1.000
_cell.angle_alpha   90.00
_cell.angle_beta   90.00
_cell.angle_gamma   90.00
#
_symmetry.space_group_name_H-M   'P 1'
#
loop_
_entity.id
_entity.type
_entity.pdbx_description
1 polymer ?
#
loop_
_entity_poly.entity_id
_entity_poly.type
_entity_poly.pdbx_seq_one_letter_code
_entity_poly.pdbx_strand_id
1 'polypeptide(L)'
;MNSIEELIKAYESDASSPEGMGRFEVLNMLTNRDVIEEHRSELTTLQSARLLFADEKLMANIELIIAECGGKSDFSRLRQHNPAPSAWWWFLEQIPIEQLA
;
A
#
# COMPACT_ATOMS: atom_id res chain seq x y z
N MET A 1 5.19 10.65 -15.94
CA MET A 1 4.37 9.52 -15.51
C MET A 1 5.33 8.39 -15.27
N ASN A 2 5.44 7.88 -14.03
CA ASN A 2 6.36 6.79 -13.72
C ASN A 2 5.88 5.53 -14.45
N SER A 3 6.82 4.71 -14.93
CA SER A 3 6.51 3.40 -15.49
C SER A 3 6.00 2.44 -14.40
N ILE A 4 5.21 1.44 -14.80
CA ILE A 4 4.75 0.38 -13.88
C ILE A 4 5.92 -0.29 -13.16
N GLU A 5 7.05 -0.45 -13.86
CA GLU A 5 8.26 -1.04 -13.27
C GLU A 5 8.84 -0.17 -12.15
N GLU A 6 8.87 1.15 -12.31
CA GLU A 6 9.31 2.08 -11.28
C GLU A 6 8.34 2.11 -10.09
N LEU A 7 7.03 2.02 -10.34
CA LEU A 7 6.02 1.96 -9.29
C LEU A 7 6.15 0.68 -8.46
N ILE A 8 6.31 -0.48 -9.10
CA ILE A 8 6.52 -1.75 -8.40
C ILE A 8 7.81 -1.68 -7.58
N LYS A 9 8.90 -1.18 -8.15
CA LYS A 9 10.17 -1.07 -7.44
C LYS A 9 10.10 -0.15 -6.22
N ALA A 10 9.40 0.98 -6.33
CA ALA A 10 9.18 1.87 -5.20
C ALA A 10 8.33 1.18 -4.12
N TYR A 11 7.21 0.57 -4.51
CA TYR A 11 6.33 -0.15 -3.59
C TYR A 11 7.04 -1.31 -2.88
N GLU A 12 7.85 -2.11 -3.58
CA GLU A 12 8.65 -3.19 -2.98
C GLU A 12 9.60 -2.69 -1.90
N SER A 13 10.28 -1.57 -2.15
CA SER A 13 11.22 -0.96 -1.21
C SER A 13 10.51 -0.48 0.04
N ASP A 14 9.43 0.28 -0.14
CA ASP A 14 8.67 0.91 0.94
C ASP A 14 7.95 -0.15 1.81
N ALA A 15 7.33 -1.16 1.18
CA ALA A 15 6.63 -2.23 1.89
C ALA A 15 7.58 -3.15 2.69
N SER A 16 8.83 -3.29 2.23
CA SER A 16 9.83 -4.14 2.90
C SER A 16 10.46 -3.47 4.12
N SER A 17 10.53 -2.14 4.13
CA SER A 17 11.20 -1.35 5.19
C SER A 17 10.40 -0.10 5.55
N PRO A 18 9.19 -0.23 6.14
CA PRO A 18 8.35 0.91 6.44
C PRO A 18 8.80 1.72 7.68
N GLU A 19 9.81 1.27 8.41
CA GLU A 19 10.34 1.95 9.60
C GLU A 19 10.89 3.34 9.24
N GLY A 20 10.39 4.37 9.94
CA GLY A 20 10.81 5.75 9.70
C GLY A 20 10.26 6.37 8.42
N MET A 21 9.38 5.67 7.69
CA MET A 21 8.58 6.32 6.66
C MET A 21 7.64 7.30 7.35
N GLY A 22 7.68 8.57 6.94
CA GLY A 22 6.69 9.52 7.38
C GLY A 22 5.31 9.20 6.81
N ARG A 23 4.30 9.86 7.39
CA ARG A 23 2.91 9.75 6.95
C ARG A 23 2.74 9.95 5.44
N PHE A 24 3.43 10.92 4.84
CA PHE A 24 3.28 11.21 3.41
C PHE A 24 3.87 10.09 2.54
N GLU A 25 4.98 9.50 2.98
CA GLU A 25 5.64 8.38 2.33
C GLU A 25 4.75 7.14 2.35
N VAL A 26 4.10 6.82 3.49
CA VAL A 26 3.13 5.72 3.57
C VAL A 26 1.96 5.94 2.60
N LEU A 27 1.39 7.14 2.58
CA LEU A 27 0.27 7.45 1.68
C LEU A 27 0.69 7.36 0.20
N ASN A 28 1.90 7.80 -0.12
CA ASN A 28 2.45 7.69 -1.47
C ASN A 28 2.69 6.23 -1.88
N MET A 29 3.22 5.39 -0.98
CA MET A 29 3.37 3.96 -1.19
C MET A 29 2.02 3.30 -1.50
N LEU A 30 0.97 3.59 -0.70
CA LEU A 30 -0.37 3.05 -0.92
C LEU A 30 -0.99 3.57 -2.23
N THR A 31 -0.72 4.82 -2.58
CA THR A 31 -1.16 5.40 -3.87
C THR A 31 -0.47 4.68 -5.04
N ASN A 32 0.83 4.40 -4.95
CA ASN A 32 1.55 3.62 -5.96
C ASN A 32 0.92 2.23 -6.11
N ARG A 33 0.54 1.59 -5.00
CA ARG A 33 -0.14 0.29 -5.04
C ARG A 33 -1.49 0.35 -5.75
N ASP A 34 -2.29 1.39 -5.50
CA ASP A 34 -3.57 1.58 -6.19
C ASP A 34 -3.36 1.75 -7.70
N VAL A 35 -2.40 2.58 -8.11
CA VAL A 35 -2.06 2.76 -9.54
C VAL A 35 -1.61 1.45 -10.19
N ILE A 36 -0.82 0.63 -9.48
CA ILE A 36 -0.44 -0.71 -9.99
C ILE A 36 -1.68 -1.61 -10.18
N GLU A 37 -2.71 -1.51 -9.32
CA GLU A 37 -3.95 -2.30 -9.47
C GLU A 37 -4.71 -1.93 -10.74
N GLU A 38 -4.79 -0.64 -11.05
CA GLU A 38 -5.46 -0.13 -12.25
C GLU A 38 -4.87 -0.72 -13.53
N HIS A 39 -3.59 -1.07 -13.50
CA HIS A 39 -2.86 -1.71 -14.60
C HIS A 39 -2.63 -3.21 -14.40
N ARG A 40 -3.37 -3.88 -13.50
CA ARG A 40 -3.16 -5.30 -13.17
C ARG A 40 -3.17 -6.23 -14.39
N SER A 41 -4.04 -5.97 -15.36
CA SER A 41 -4.14 -6.78 -16.59
C SER A 41 -2.93 -6.64 -17.52
N GLU A 42 -2.10 -5.62 -17.31
CA GLU A 42 -0.92 -5.31 -18.13
C GLU A 42 0.37 -5.87 -17.50
N LEU A 43 0.30 -6.37 -16.26
CA LEU A 43 1.46 -6.89 -15.56
C LEU A 43 1.97 -8.18 -16.19
N THR A 44 3.28 -8.26 -16.37
CA THR A 44 3.94 -9.54 -16.68
C THR A 44 3.83 -10.50 -15.49
N THR A 45 4.09 -11.79 -15.72
CA THR A 45 4.15 -12.79 -14.66
C THR A 45 5.17 -12.43 -13.58
N LEU A 46 6.34 -11.90 -13.98
CA LEU A 46 7.39 -11.49 -13.02
C LEU A 46 6.93 -10.30 -12.17
N GLN A 47 6.32 -9.29 -12.79
CA GLN A 47 5.79 -8.12 -12.08
C GLN A 47 4.66 -8.50 -11.13
N SER A 48 3.79 -9.42 -11.54
CA SER A 48 2.72 -9.95 -10.69
C SER A 48 3.26 -10.68 -9.46
N ALA A 49 4.31 -11.50 -9.63
CA ALA A 49 4.96 -12.20 -8.52
C ALA A 49 5.65 -11.24 -7.54
N ARG A 50 6.29 -10.20 -8.07
CA ARG A 50 6.93 -9.13 -7.28
C ARG A 50 5.91 -8.31 -6.48
N LEU A 51 4.80 -7.95 -7.12
CA LEU A 51 3.70 -7.26 -6.46
C LEU A 51 3.11 -8.09 -5.31
N LEU A 52 2.88 -9.39 -5.54
CA LEU A 52 2.42 -10.31 -4.49
C LEU A 52 3.39 -10.35 -3.30
N PHE A 53 4.69 -10.46 -3.57
CA PHE A 53 5.71 -10.46 -2.52
C PHE A 53 5.72 -9.13 -1.74
N ALA A 54 5.56 -7.99 -2.41
CA ALA A 54 5.44 -6.70 -1.75
C ALA A 54 4.16 -6.59 -0.91
N ASP A 55 3.02 -7.09 -1.41
CA ASP A 55 1.76 -7.15 -0.66
C ASP A 55 1.91 -8.02 0.61
N GLU A 56 2.64 -9.14 0.54
CA GLU A 56 2.97 -9.96 1.73
C GLU A 56 3.82 -9.20 2.75
N LYS A 57 4.80 -8.40 2.30
CA LYS A 57 5.62 -7.55 3.18
C LYS A 57 4.82 -6.44 3.82
N LEU A 58 3.95 -5.78 3.06
CA LEU A 58 3.02 -4.79 3.60
C LEU A 58 2.16 -5.40 4.69
N MET A 59 1.60 -6.60 4.47
CA MET A 59 0.79 -7.29 5.47
C MET A 59 1.59 -7.71 6.71
N ALA A 60 2.83 -8.17 6.54
CA ALA A 60 3.71 -8.49 7.66
C ALA A 60 4.07 -7.26 8.51
N ASN A 61 4.07 -6.07 7.91
CA ASN A 61 4.40 -4.80 8.56
C ASN A 61 3.16 -3.92 8.83
N ILE A 62 1.95 -4.49 8.79
CA ILE A 62 0.72 -3.70 8.73
C ILE A 62 0.53 -2.78 9.94
N GLU A 63 0.91 -3.23 11.13
CA GLU A 63 0.83 -2.41 12.35
C GLU A 63 1.69 -1.16 12.25
N LEU A 64 2.95 -1.33 11.80
CA LEU A 64 3.89 -0.24 11.64
C LEU A 64 3.41 0.72 10.56
N ILE A 65 2.91 0.21 9.43
CA ILE A 65 2.35 1.03 8.34
C ILE A 65 1.15 1.86 8.83
N ILE A 66 0.23 1.25 9.60
CA ILE A 66 -0.91 1.96 10.19
C ILE A 66 -0.43 3.03 11.17
N ALA A 67 0.57 2.71 12.01
CA ALA A 67 1.12 3.64 12.98
C ALA A 67 1.80 4.86 12.30
N GLU A 68 2.66 4.62 11.32
CA GLU A 68 3.37 5.67 10.56
C GLU A 68 2.41 6.51 9.71
N CYS A 69 1.29 5.93 9.28
CA CYS A 69 0.20 6.66 8.62
C CYS A 69 -0.62 7.53 9.58
N GLY A 70 -0.26 7.65 10.86
CA GLY A 70 -1.05 8.42 11.84
C GLY A 70 -2.34 7.72 12.28
N GLY A 71 -2.42 6.40 12.11
CA GLY A 71 -3.58 5.58 12.42
C GLY A 71 -4.66 5.57 11.32
N LYS A 72 -5.80 4.95 11.62
CA LYS A 72 -6.89 4.75 10.66
C LYS A 72 -7.57 6.04 10.18
N SER A 73 -7.44 7.15 10.91
CA SER A 73 -8.03 8.44 10.54
C SER A 73 -7.56 8.95 9.18
N ASP A 74 -6.37 8.54 8.73
CA ASP A 74 -5.81 9.00 7.47
C ASP A 74 -6.26 8.18 6.26
N PHE A 75 -6.66 6.92 6.45
CA PHE A 75 -7.39 6.16 5.42
C PHE A 75 -8.76 6.78 5.13
N SER A 76 -9.43 7.31 6.16
CA SER A 76 -10.68 8.06 5.96
C SER A 76 -10.47 9.35 5.14
N ARG A 77 -9.28 9.97 5.18
CA ARG A 77 -8.93 11.11 4.31
C ARG A 77 -8.66 10.67 2.87
N LEU A 78 -7.95 9.55 2.67
CA LEU A 78 -7.76 8.98 1.34
C LEU A 78 -9.10 8.70 0.64
N ARG A 79 -10.12 8.26 1.40
CA ARG A 79 -11.49 8.06 0.90
C ARG A 79 -12.12 9.31 0.27
N GLN A 80 -11.77 10.50 0.73
CA GLN A 80 -12.28 11.74 0.14
C GLN A 80 -11.70 11.99 -1.25
N HIS A 81 -10.49 11.48 -1.52
CA HIS A 81 -9.80 11.66 -2.79
C HIS A 81 -9.97 10.47 -3.74
N ASN A 82 -10.11 9.26 -3.22
CA ASN A 82 -10.41 8.06 -3.99
C ASN A 82 -11.51 7.25 -3.27
N PRO A 83 -12.79 7.51 -3.56
CA PRO A 83 -13.89 6.83 -2.87
C PRO A 83 -14.10 5.39 -3.35
N ALA A 84 -13.35 4.93 -4.36
CA ALA A 84 -13.56 3.62 -4.96
C ALA A 84 -13.23 2.49 -3.96
N PRO A 85 -14.17 1.58 -3.65
CA PRO A 85 -13.93 0.44 -2.77
C PRO A 85 -12.89 -0.56 -3.28
N SER A 86 -12.46 -0.40 -4.54
CA SER A 86 -11.38 -1.19 -5.16
C SER A 86 -9.99 -0.76 -4.70
N ALA A 87 -9.84 0.40 -4.06
CA ALA A 87 -8.56 0.86 -3.57
C ALA A 87 -8.10 0.01 -2.37
N TRP A 88 -6.84 -0.42 -2.39
CA TRP A 88 -6.35 -1.48 -1.50
C TRP A 88 -6.36 -1.07 -0.02
N TRP A 89 -6.20 0.23 0.26
CA TRP A 89 -6.22 0.74 1.63
C TRP A 89 -7.60 0.68 2.30
N TRP A 90 -8.70 0.47 1.55
CA TRP A 90 -10.00 0.14 2.16
C TRP A 90 -9.92 -1.15 2.96
N PHE A 91 -9.16 -2.14 2.49
CA PHE A 91 -8.94 -3.38 3.21
C PHE A 91 -8.17 -3.11 4.51
N LEU A 92 -7.11 -2.29 4.46
CA LEU A 92 -6.28 -1.98 5.62
C LEU A 92 -7.05 -1.28 6.74
N GLU A 93 -8.00 -0.40 6.39
CA GLU A 93 -8.87 0.26 7.36
C GLU A 93 -9.75 -0.72 8.14
N GLN A 94 -10.14 -1.86 7.53
CA GLN A 94 -10.98 -2.86 8.19
C GLN A 94 -10.21 -3.78 9.13
N ILE A 95 -8.87 -3.82 9.07
CA ILE A 95 -8.07 -4.73 9.90
C ILE A 95 -8.19 -4.33 11.38
N PRO A 96 -8.70 -5.21 12.27
CA PRO A 96 -8.80 -4.91 13.69
C PRO A 96 -7.40 -4.73 14.30
N ILE A 97 -7.16 -3.60 14.97
CA ILE A 97 -5.87 -3.34 15.63
C ILE A 97 -5.70 -4.26 16.86
N GLU A 98 -6.80 -4.78 17.42
CA GLU A 98 -6.84 -5.63 18.61
C GLU A 98 -6.45 -7.10 18.36
N GLN A 99 -6.33 -7.54 17.10
CA GLN A 99 -5.91 -8.91 16.73
C GLN A 99 -4.43 -9.00 16.31
N LEU A 100 -3.68 -7.94 16.60
CA LEU A 100 -2.31 -7.73 16.13
C LEU A 100 -1.35 -7.64 17.34
N ALA A 101 -1.53 -8.52 18.32
CA ALA A 101 -0.70 -8.63 19.52
C ALA A 101 -0.45 -10.11 19.88
#